data_AF-W4J4F9-F1
#
_entry.id   AF-W4J4F9-F1
#
_cell.length_a   1.000
_cell.length_b   1.000
_cell.length_c   1.000
_cell.angle_alpha   90.00
_cell.angle_beta   90.00
_cell.angle_gamma   90.00
#
_symmetry.space_group_name_H-M   'P 1'
#
loop_
_entity.id
_entity.type
_entity.pdbx_description
1 polymer ?
#
loop_
_entity_poly.entity_id
_entity_poly.type
_entity_poly.pdbx_seq_one_letter_code
_entity_poly.pdbx_strand_id
1 'polypeptide(L)'
;MIYFSNHVSIWLGEKDNIPNLFFLTLFFFLLFFLMATQDIAVDGWALTMLSEENKKAASTCNILGQNIGYCLSQLSFLTLNNKNICFYIFKKYIKFMYLIFNKSTYYRNVYEKLDLLYPSFQPFVDMKKFLKFWGTFILMLTIFTCFKKEMSDQNEEKNKLKNSNEMDNYNISEAQKCDDKMNNAKMNYPKKINNQIRTNEHIKINDIKQTNIQKQSSEINEFANAKDTYKTLYELLFLPPMKIFIILFLINRLPFASVEVGTNFKMLKRGITKEEFAIFNPLYIPVSIISPAIIGKIIQKLKPLDVYYFGYVLRYFSNIILSTLLPITKYMYSNKIQSTNMKFYFYYMYIYMAQVFNHFSIDLMTVSSVII
;
A
#
# COMPACT_ATOMS: atom_id res chain seq x y z
N MET A 1 14.17 8.01 -10.99
CA MET A 1 14.64 6.60 -11.21
C MET A 1 15.27 6.40 -12.59
N ILE A 2 14.59 6.73 -13.70
CA ILE A 2 15.09 6.50 -15.07
C ILE A 2 16.43 7.23 -15.35
N TYR A 3 16.52 8.51 -14.98
CA TYR A 3 17.72 9.33 -15.20
C TYR A 3 18.92 8.83 -14.40
N PHE A 4 18.75 8.62 -13.09
CA PHE A 4 19.82 8.21 -12.19
C PHE A 4 20.17 6.72 -12.26
N SER A 5 19.48 5.89 -13.06
CA SER A 5 19.70 4.43 -13.08
C SER A 5 21.15 4.04 -13.36
N ASN A 6 21.84 4.80 -14.21
CA ASN A 6 23.26 4.56 -14.56
C ASN A 6 24.19 4.96 -13.41
N HIS A 7 23.85 6.03 -12.69
CA HIS A 7 24.65 6.52 -11.57
C HIS A 7 24.47 5.64 -10.34
N VAL A 8 23.26 5.13 -10.10
CA VAL A 8 22.97 4.22 -8.99
C VAL A 8 23.79 2.92 -9.09
N SER A 9 23.96 2.34 -10.28
CA SER A 9 24.85 1.17 -10.45
C SER A 9 26.30 1.47 -10.07
N ILE A 10 26.79 2.68 -10.38
CA ILE A 10 28.15 3.11 -10.03
C ILE A 10 28.25 3.34 -8.52
N TRP A 11 27.29 4.05 -7.92
CA TRP A 11 27.27 4.33 -6.48
C TRP A 11 27.12 3.07 -5.62
N LEU A 12 26.47 2.03 -6.14
CA LEU A 12 26.38 0.71 -5.51
C LEU A 12 27.70 -0.07 -5.52
N GLY A 13 28.70 0.36 -6.29
CA GLY A 13 29.96 -0.35 -6.42
C GLY A 13 29.92 -1.53 -7.39
N GLU A 14 28.99 -1.56 -8.35
CA GLU A 14 29.05 -2.58 -9.41
C GLU A 14 30.36 -2.42 -10.21
N LYS A 15 30.99 -3.56 -10.55
CA LYS A 15 32.29 -3.65 -11.26
C LYS A 15 33.50 -3.14 -10.45
N ASP A 16 33.62 -3.60 -9.20
CA ASP A 16 34.78 -3.35 -8.31
C ASP A 16 34.99 -1.88 -7.89
N ASN A 17 33.97 -1.05 -8.01
CA ASN A 17 34.00 0.33 -7.54
C ASN A 17 33.70 0.42 -6.03
N ILE A 18 34.30 1.39 -5.33
CA ILE A 18 33.99 1.66 -3.91
C ILE A 18 32.56 2.23 -3.82
N PRO A 19 31.68 1.65 -2.98
CA PRO A 19 30.30 2.13 -2.86
C PRO A 19 30.27 3.54 -2.27
N ASN A 20 29.50 4.44 -2.89
CA ASN A 20 29.31 5.81 -2.41
C ASN A 20 28.02 5.91 -1.60
N LEU A 21 28.15 5.71 -0.28
CA LEU A 21 27.01 5.70 0.64
C LEU A 21 26.30 7.05 0.72
N PHE A 22 27.02 8.16 0.57
CA PHE A 22 26.43 9.50 0.68
C PHE A 22 25.42 9.76 -0.44
N PHE A 23 25.83 9.60 -1.71
CA PHE A 23 24.91 9.79 -2.84
C PHE A 23 23.78 8.76 -2.84
N LEU A 24 24.05 7.53 -2.42
CA LEU A 24 23.02 6.50 -2.31
C LEU A 24 21.96 6.88 -1.27
N THR A 25 22.40 7.36 -0.10
CA THR A 25 21.51 7.81 0.97
C THR A 25 20.67 9.00 0.53
N LEU A 26 21.29 10.01 -0.10
CA LEU A 26 20.59 11.18 -0.62
C LEU A 26 19.55 10.80 -1.69
N PHE A 27 19.94 9.92 -2.62
CA PHE A 27 19.05 9.45 -3.68
C PHE A 27 17.82 8.71 -3.13
N PHE A 28 18.03 7.74 -2.24
CA PHE A 28 16.92 7.00 -1.64
C PHE A 28 16.10 7.86 -0.69
N PHE A 29 16.70 8.79 0.04
CA PHE A 29 15.96 9.76 0.85
C PHE A 29 14.98 10.58 0.02
N LEU A 30 15.45 11.17 -1.10
CA LEU A 30 14.58 11.92 -2.01
C LEU A 30 13.49 11.03 -2.63
N LEU A 31 13.82 9.79 -2.97
CA LEU A 31 12.85 8.83 -3.50
C LEU A 31 11.77 8.50 -2.47
N PHE A 32 12.14 8.17 -1.23
CA PHE A 32 11.19 7.89 -0.16
C PHE A 32 10.35 9.11 0.21
N PHE A 33 10.93 10.31 0.19
CA PHE A 33 10.19 11.55 0.41
C PHE A 33 9.12 11.77 -0.67
N LEU A 34 9.47 11.60 -1.95
CA LEU A 34 8.50 11.69 -3.05
C LEU A 34 7.44 10.59 -2.96
N MET A 35 7.82 9.37 -2.59
CA MET A 35 6.88 8.26 -2.41
C MET A 35 5.88 8.56 -1.29
N ALA A 36 6.31 9.20 -0.19
CA ALA A 36 5.42 9.63 0.90
C ALA A 36 4.35 10.64 0.41
N THR A 37 4.70 11.55 -0.50
CA THR A 37 3.71 12.47 -1.10
C THR A 37 2.69 11.76 -1.99
N GLN A 38 3.12 10.69 -2.67
CA GLN A 38 2.24 9.87 -3.50
C GLN A 38 1.27 9.06 -2.63
N ASP A 39 1.73 8.54 -1.49
CA ASP A 39 0.92 7.76 -0.55
C ASP A 39 -0.30 8.57 -0.07
N ILE A 40 -0.09 9.84 0.28
CA ILE A 40 -1.16 10.78 0.67
C ILE A 40 -2.17 10.98 -0.46
N ALA A 41 -1.70 11.13 -1.71
CA ALA A 41 -2.58 11.33 -2.86
C ALA A 41 -3.43 10.07 -3.15
N VAL A 42 -2.82 8.88 -3.03
CA VAL A 42 -3.50 7.58 -3.21
C VAL A 42 -4.54 7.36 -2.11
N ASP A 43 -4.24 7.72 -0.86
CA ASP A 43 -5.21 7.65 0.24
C ASP A 43 -6.42 8.58 -0.01
N GLY A 44 -6.19 9.79 -0.54
CA GLY A 44 -7.27 10.69 -0.97
C GLY A 44 -8.16 10.07 -2.05
N TRP A 45 -7.57 9.47 -3.08
CA TRP A 45 -8.32 8.78 -4.13
C TRP A 45 -9.07 7.54 -3.64
N ALA A 46 -8.53 6.81 -2.67
CA ALA A 46 -9.20 5.64 -2.11
C ALA A 46 -10.52 6.02 -1.42
N LEU A 47 -10.57 7.19 -0.75
CA LEU A 47 -11.79 7.68 -0.10
C LEU A 47 -12.87 8.14 -1.09
N THR A 48 -12.49 8.60 -2.29
CA THR A 48 -13.44 9.00 -3.34
C THR A 48 -13.89 7.81 -4.21
N MET A 49 -13.03 6.80 -4.39
CA MET A 49 -13.36 5.61 -5.19
C MET A 49 -14.16 4.55 -4.44
N LEU A 50 -14.07 4.48 -3.11
CA LEU A 50 -14.79 3.50 -2.30
C LEU A 50 -16.16 4.03 -1.85
N SER A 51 -17.16 3.14 -1.82
CA SER A 51 -18.48 3.46 -1.26
C SER A 51 -18.38 3.82 0.23
N GLU A 52 -19.31 4.65 0.73
CA GLU A 52 -19.36 5.11 2.13
C GLU A 52 -19.23 3.97 3.15
N GLU A 53 -19.87 2.83 2.88
CA GLU A 53 -19.82 1.64 3.74
C GLU A 53 -18.42 0.98 3.80
N ASN A 54 -17.60 1.17 2.75
CA ASN A 54 -16.30 0.55 2.59
C ASN A 54 -15.13 1.51 2.77
N LYS A 55 -15.35 2.78 3.13
CA LYS A 55 -14.25 3.75 3.37
C LYS A 55 -13.24 3.27 4.41
N LYS A 56 -13.67 2.49 5.40
CA LYS A 56 -12.78 1.86 6.39
C LYS A 56 -11.80 0.84 5.80
N ALA A 57 -12.03 0.36 4.57
CA ALA A 57 -11.11 -0.53 3.86
C ALA A 57 -10.02 0.23 3.09
N ALA A 58 -10.09 1.56 2.96
CA ALA A 58 -9.11 2.36 2.22
C ALA A 58 -7.67 2.13 2.71
N SER A 59 -7.46 2.22 4.03
CA SER A 59 -6.18 1.96 4.68
C SER A 59 -5.66 0.54 4.43
N THR A 60 -6.56 -0.44 4.42
CA THR A 60 -6.22 -1.84 4.15
C THR A 60 -5.82 -2.03 2.69
N CYS A 61 -6.51 -1.38 1.75
CA CYS A 61 -6.16 -1.39 0.33
C CYS A 61 -4.78 -0.78 0.07
N ASN A 62 -4.45 0.33 0.73
CA ASN A 62 -3.14 0.97 0.59
C ASN A 62 -2.01 0.01 1.05
N ILE A 63 -2.10 -0.49 2.27
CA ILE A 63 -1.11 -1.43 2.84
C ILE A 63 -0.99 -2.70 1.97
N LEU A 64 -2.12 -3.24 1.52
CA LEU A 64 -2.15 -4.40 0.63
C LEU A 64 -1.43 -4.12 -0.70
N GLY A 65 -1.68 -2.96 -1.31
CA GLY A 65 -1.04 -2.51 -2.53
C GLY A 65 0.47 -2.35 -2.37
N GLN A 66 0.92 -1.74 -1.27
CA GLN A 66 2.35 -1.60 -0.94
C GLN A 66 3.02 -2.98 -0.77
N ASN A 67 2.40 -3.91 -0.05
CA ASN A 67 2.92 -5.27 0.14
C ASN A 67 3.01 -6.05 -1.17
N ILE A 68 2.00 -5.95 -2.04
CA ILE A 68 2.02 -6.55 -3.39
C ILE A 68 3.14 -5.94 -4.24
N GLY A 69 3.30 -4.61 -4.21
CA GLY A 69 4.37 -3.92 -4.97
C GLY A 69 5.77 -4.29 -4.50
N TYR A 70 5.99 -4.34 -3.18
CA TYR A 70 7.24 -4.80 -2.58
C TYR A 70 7.55 -6.25 -2.97
N CYS A 71 6.58 -7.14 -2.82
CA CYS A 71 6.67 -8.54 -3.22
C CYS A 71 7.06 -8.69 -4.70
N LEU A 72 6.30 -8.05 -5.59
CA LEU A 72 6.47 -8.15 -7.03
C LEU A 72 7.85 -7.63 -7.45
N SER A 73 8.28 -6.48 -6.91
CA SER A 73 9.58 -5.89 -7.23
C SER A 73 10.74 -6.73 -6.70
N GLN A 74 10.67 -7.19 -5.45
CA GLN A 74 11.73 -7.98 -4.81
C GLN A 74 11.88 -9.37 -5.44
N LEU A 75 10.78 -10.10 -5.65
CA LEU A 75 10.81 -11.43 -6.25
C LEU A 75 11.29 -11.37 -7.70
N SER A 76 10.83 -10.37 -8.47
CA SER A 76 11.28 -10.16 -9.84
C SER A 76 12.77 -9.84 -9.89
N PHE A 77 13.26 -8.93 -9.03
CA PHE A 77 14.67 -8.59 -9.00
C PHE A 77 15.54 -9.79 -8.64
N LEU A 78 15.23 -10.48 -7.55
CA LEU A 78 16.03 -11.58 -7.04
C LEU A 78 16.10 -12.76 -8.01
N THR A 79 14.96 -13.08 -8.65
CA THR A 79 14.88 -14.16 -9.65
C THR A 79 15.68 -13.81 -10.91
N LEU A 80 15.62 -12.55 -11.36
CA LEU A 80 16.25 -12.11 -12.60
C LEU A 80 17.70 -11.64 -12.44
N ASN A 81 18.15 -11.43 -11.20
CA ASN A 81 19.52 -11.05 -10.85
C ASN A 81 20.37 -12.26 -10.41
N ASN A 82 19.77 -13.37 -9.98
CA ASN A 82 20.52 -14.56 -9.62
C ASN A 82 20.89 -15.39 -10.87
N LYS A 83 22.19 -15.49 -11.14
CA LYS A 83 22.78 -16.27 -12.25
C LYS A 83 22.29 -17.72 -12.28
N ASN A 84 22.23 -18.39 -11.13
CA ASN A 84 21.85 -19.80 -11.00
C ASN A 84 20.39 -20.00 -11.42
N ILE A 85 19.51 -19.12 -10.93
CA ILE A 85 18.07 -19.16 -11.22
C ILE A 85 17.79 -18.79 -12.67
N CYS A 86 18.44 -17.74 -13.18
CA CYS A 86 18.29 -17.34 -14.59
C CYS A 86 18.76 -18.44 -15.54
N PHE A 87 19.88 -19.11 -15.24
CA PHE A 87 20.35 -20.23 -16.05
C PHE A 87 19.40 -21.43 -15.97
N TYR A 88 18.83 -21.73 -14.79
CA TYR A 88 17.80 -22.76 -14.66
C TYR A 88 16.56 -22.47 -15.53
N ILE A 89 16.07 -21.22 -15.51
CA ILE A 89 14.95 -20.78 -16.36
C ILE A 89 15.32 -20.90 -17.84
N PHE A 90 16.52 -20.44 -18.22
CA PHE A 90 17.05 -20.56 -19.58
C PHE A 90 17.15 -22.02 -20.04
N LYS A 91 17.67 -22.91 -19.20
CA LYS A 91 17.76 -24.35 -19.46
C LYS A 91 16.39 -24.97 -19.69
N LYS A 92 15.40 -24.61 -18.86
CA LYS A 92 14.02 -25.07 -19.02
C LYS A 92 13.41 -24.57 -20.34
N TYR A 93 13.65 -23.32 -20.71
CA TYR A 93 13.23 -22.74 -21.98
C TYR A 93 13.86 -23.45 -23.18
N ILE A 94 15.18 -23.66 -23.19
CA ILE A 94 15.88 -24.35 -24.27
C ILE A 94 15.41 -25.80 -24.39
N LYS A 95 15.18 -26.51 -23.27
CA LYS A 95 14.61 -27.86 -23.28
C LYS A 95 13.22 -27.88 -23.92
N PHE A 96 12.37 -26.91 -23.58
CA PHE A 96 11.04 -26.78 -24.16
C PHE A 96 11.10 -26.48 -25.67
N MET A 97 11.98 -25.57 -26.09
CA MET A 97 12.17 -25.25 -27.51
C MET A 97 12.77 -26.42 -28.30
N TYR A 98 13.69 -27.18 -27.72
CA TYR A 98 14.20 -28.43 -28.31
C TYR A 98 13.07 -29.45 -28.54
N LEU A 99 12.16 -29.60 -27.57
CA LEU A 99 11.00 -30.49 -27.71
C LEU A 99 10.04 -30.06 -28.83
N ILE A 100 9.78 -28.75 -28.97
CA ILE A 100 8.91 -28.22 -30.04
C ILE A 100 9.59 -28.31 -31.41
N PHE A 101 10.88 -27.94 -31.48
CA PHE A 101 11.63 -27.84 -32.73
C PHE A 101 12.64 -28.98 -32.87
N ASN A 102 12.18 -30.22 -32.66
CA ASN A 102 13.05 -31.40 -32.62
C ASN A 102 13.79 -31.68 -33.94
N LYS A 103 13.31 -31.12 -35.07
CA LYS A 103 13.98 -31.20 -36.39
C LYS A 103 15.05 -30.12 -36.60
N SER A 104 15.15 -29.11 -35.75
CA SER A 104 16.11 -28.02 -35.89
C SER A 104 17.46 -28.39 -35.28
N THR A 105 18.50 -28.44 -36.12
CA THR A 105 19.90 -28.63 -35.70
C THR A 105 20.39 -27.54 -34.74
N TYR A 106 19.81 -26.34 -34.80
CA TYR A 106 20.15 -25.23 -33.91
C TYR A 106 19.83 -25.53 -32.45
N TYR A 107 18.57 -25.88 -32.13
CA TYR A 107 18.16 -26.15 -30.74
C TYR A 107 18.83 -27.38 -30.16
N ARG A 108 19.14 -28.39 -31.00
CA ARG A 108 19.93 -29.55 -30.59
C ARG A 108 21.36 -29.17 -30.19
N ASN A 109 22.07 -28.40 -31.01
CA ASN A 109 23.42 -27.92 -30.70
C ASN A 109 23.46 -27.03 -29.46
N VAL A 110 22.45 -26.16 -29.28
CA VAL A 110 22.35 -25.29 -28.10
C VAL A 110 22.07 -26.10 -26.83
N TYR A 111 21.23 -27.13 -26.90
CA TYR A 111 20.96 -28.02 -25.77
C TYR A 111 22.19 -28.85 -25.38
N GLU A 112 22.93 -29.40 -26.34
CA GLU A 112 24.14 -30.19 -26.07
C GLU A 112 25.30 -29.34 -25.50
N LYS A 113 25.43 -28.07 -25.90
CA LYS A 113 26.46 -27.14 -25.39
C LYS A 113 26.01 -26.32 -24.17
N LEU A 114 24.82 -26.58 -23.64
CA LEU A 114 24.19 -25.73 -22.64
C LEU A 114 25.00 -25.65 -21.33
N ASP A 115 25.51 -26.78 -20.85
CA ASP A 115 26.26 -26.82 -19.59
C ASP A 115 27.63 -26.12 -19.70
N LEU A 116 28.19 -26.00 -20.91
CA LEU A 116 29.40 -25.20 -21.19
C LEU A 116 29.14 -23.69 -21.20
N LEU A 117 27.89 -23.25 -21.35
CA LEU A 117 27.50 -21.84 -21.36
C LEU A 117 27.32 -21.26 -19.95
N TYR A 118 27.21 -22.11 -18.92
CA TYR A 118 26.99 -21.69 -17.54
C TYR A 118 28.05 -20.69 -17.00
N PRO A 119 29.37 -20.90 -17.20
CA PRO A 119 30.39 -19.99 -16.66
C PRO A 119 30.27 -18.57 -17.23
N SER A 120 29.92 -18.44 -18.52
CA SER A 120 29.79 -17.15 -19.21
C SER A 120 28.41 -16.51 -19.05
N PHE A 121 27.44 -17.20 -18.42
CA PHE A 121 26.08 -16.72 -18.31
C PHE A 121 25.99 -15.52 -17.37
N GLN A 122 25.39 -14.43 -17.86
CA GLN A 122 25.10 -13.23 -17.09
C GLN A 122 23.65 -13.24 -16.61
N PRO A 123 23.35 -12.66 -15.43
CA PRO A 123 21.97 -12.49 -15.01
C PRO A 123 21.18 -11.64 -16.02
N PHE A 124 19.88 -11.88 -16.11
CA PHE A 124 19.03 -11.19 -17.08
C PHE A 124 18.91 -9.69 -16.78
N VAL A 125 18.80 -9.35 -15.50
CA VAL A 125 18.53 -7.99 -15.02
C VAL A 125 19.59 -7.55 -14.04
N ASP A 126 20.32 -6.51 -14.43
CA ASP A 126 21.18 -5.72 -13.54
C ASP A 126 20.38 -4.59 -12.89
N MET A 127 20.92 -4.00 -11.82
CA MET A 127 20.26 -2.90 -11.09
C MET A 127 19.84 -1.75 -12.02
N LYS A 128 20.72 -1.37 -12.96
CA LYS A 128 20.42 -0.35 -13.98
C LYS A 128 19.18 -0.68 -14.81
N LYS A 129 19.07 -1.92 -15.32
CA LYS A 129 17.93 -2.36 -16.14
C LYS A 129 16.65 -2.38 -15.30
N PHE A 130 16.74 -2.85 -14.06
CA PHE A 130 15.63 -2.90 -13.11
C PHE A 130 15.05 -1.52 -12.81
N LEU A 131 15.89 -0.54 -12.46
CA LEU A 131 15.48 0.84 -12.15
C LEU A 131 14.83 1.54 -13.35
N LYS A 132 15.32 1.28 -14.58
CA LYS A 132 14.71 1.81 -15.80
C LYS A 132 13.34 1.21 -16.06
N PHE A 133 13.20 -0.11 -15.95
CA PHE A 133 11.93 -0.79 -16.15
C PHE A 133 10.86 -0.27 -15.19
N TRP A 134 11.12 -0.28 -13.88
CA TRP A 134 10.16 0.20 -12.88
C TRP A 134 9.92 1.70 -12.97
N GLY A 135 10.97 2.49 -13.26
CA GLY A 135 10.82 3.92 -13.48
C GLY A 135 9.89 4.24 -14.66
N THR A 136 10.02 3.53 -15.78
CA THR A 136 9.13 3.68 -16.94
C THR A 136 7.73 3.16 -16.64
N PHE A 137 7.61 2.02 -15.95
CA PHE A 137 6.31 1.46 -15.56
C PHE A 137 5.51 2.42 -14.68
N ILE A 138 6.14 2.99 -13.65
CA ILE A 138 5.51 3.99 -12.78
C ILE A 138 5.11 5.22 -13.57
N LEU A 139 5.99 5.74 -14.44
CA LEU A 139 5.67 6.89 -15.28
C LEU A 139 4.49 6.63 -16.23
N MET A 140 4.43 5.44 -16.84
CA MET A 140 3.31 5.03 -17.69
C MET A 140 2.00 4.93 -16.88
N LEU A 141 2.06 4.36 -15.67
CA LEU A 141 0.91 4.31 -14.76
C LEU A 141 0.45 5.72 -14.38
N THR A 142 1.36 6.62 -14.01
CA THR A 142 1.03 8.01 -13.64
C THR A 142 0.37 8.73 -14.81
N ILE A 143 0.89 8.57 -16.03
CA ILE A 143 0.30 9.16 -17.23
C ILE A 143 -1.12 8.59 -17.45
N PHE A 144 -1.28 7.26 -17.36
CA PHE A 144 -2.58 6.62 -17.52
C PHE A 144 -3.60 7.10 -16.48
N THR A 145 -3.19 7.25 -15.22
CA THR A 145 -4.06 7.77 -14.16
C THR A 145 -4.42 9.23 -14.38
N CYS A 146 -3.49 10.08 -14.85
CA CYS A 146 -3.79 11.47 -15.17
C CYS A 146 -4.81 11.62 -16.31
N PHE A 147 -4.84 10.67 -17.26
CA PHE A 147 -5.81 10.69 -18.37
C PHE A 147 -7.16 10.06 -18.03
N LYS A 148 -7.25 9.29 -16.94
CA LYS A 148 -8.52 8.73 -16.47
C LYS A 148 -9.33 9.82 -15.77
N LYS A 149 -9.94 10.69 -16.58
CA LYS A 149 -10.89 11.73 -16.15
C LYS A 149 -11.99 11.09 -15.29
N GLU A 150 -12.21 11.64 -14.10
CA GLU A 150 -13.26 11.23 -13.17
C GLU A 150 -14.62 11.23 -13.89
N MET A 151 -15.24 10.04 -13.96
CA MET A 151 -16.60 9.81 -14.48
C MET A 151 -17.63 9.78 -13.34
N SER A 152 -17.25 10.25 -12.14
CA SER A 152 -18.06 10.25 -10.91
C SER A 152 -18.98 11.46 -10.80
N ASP A 153 -18.57 12.63 -11.30
CA ASP A 153 -19.32 13.87 -11.06
C ASP A 153 -20.71 13.83 -11.70
N GLN A 154 -20.84 13.20 -12.86
CA GLN A 154 -22.12 13.06 -13.55
C GLN A 154 -23.10 12.08 -12.87
N ASN A 155 -22.59 11.06 -12.15
CA ASN A 155 -23.44 10.07 -11.49
C ASN A 155 -23.84 10.52 -10.08
N GLU A 156 -22.97 11.24 -9.37
CA GLU A 156 -23.35 11.89 -8.10
C GLU A 156 -24.31 13.05 -8.31
N GLU A 157 -24.12 13.91 -9.33
CA GLU A 157 -25.11 14.94 -9.66
C GLU A 157 -26.47 14.32 -10.03
N LYS A 158 -26.47 13.27 -10.86
CA LYS A 158 -27.72 12.58 -11.24
C LYS A 158 -28.40 11.93 -10.05
N ASN A 159 -27.66 11.30 -9.13
CA ASN A 159 -28.25 10.66 -7.94
C ASN A 159 -28.72 11.69 -6.91
N LYS A 160 -28.01 12.81 -6.72
CA LYS A 160 -28.45 13.92 -5.86
C LYS A 160 -29.72 14.58 -6.41
N LEU A 161 -29.81 14.83 -7.73
CA LEU A 161 -31.04 15.34 -8.38
C LEU A 161 -32.21 14.36 -8.29
N LYS A 162 -31.95 13.04 -8.38
CA LYS A 162 -33.00 12.03 -8.29
C LYS A 162 -33.59 11.94 -6.88
N ASN A 163 -32.71 11.95 -5.87
CA ASN A 163 -33.13 11.89 -4.46
C ASN A 163 -33.79 13.19 -4.00
N SER A 164 -33.35 14.36 -4.47
CA SER A 164 -34.04 15.64 -4.17
C SER A 164 -35.45 15.66 -4.76
N ASN A 165 -35.61 15.22 -6.01
CA ASN A 165 -36.91 15.18 -6.67
C ASN A 165 -37.88 14.18 -6.02
N GLU A 166 -37.38 13.05 -5.49
CA GLU A 166 -38.19 12.08 -4.75
C GLU A 166 -38.64 12.61 -3.37
N MET A 167 -37.74 13.29 -2.65
CA MET A 167 -38.06 13.92 -1.35
C MET A 167 -39.02 15.10 -1.51
N ASP A 168 -38.86 15.92 -2.54
CA ASP A 168 -39.78 17.03 -2.83
C ASP A 168 -41.17 16.50 -3.22
N ASN A 169 -41.26 15.43 -4.02
CA ASN A 169 -42.54 14.79 -4.34
C ASN A 169 -43.22 14.15 -3.12
N TYR A 170 -42.46 13.56 -2.20
CA TYR A 170 -42.99 13.02 -0.95
C TYR A 170 -43.52 14.13 -0.03
N ASN A 171 -42.77 15.22 0.14
CA ASN A 171 -43.17 16.35 0.99
C ASN A 171 -44.36 17.13 0.40
N ILE A 172 -44.46 17.26 -0.93
CA ILE A 172 -45.62 17.87 -1.60
C ILE A 172 -46.86 16.99 -1.42
N SER A 173 -46.73 15.66 -1.52
CA SER A 173 -47.85 14.73 -1.34
C SER A 173 -48.30 14.59 0.12
N GLU A 174 -47.41 14.76 1.11
CA GLU A 174 -47.80 14.89 2.52
C GLU A 174 -48.44 16.23 2.84
N ALA A 175 -47.94 17.34 2.29
CA ALA A 175 -48.55 18.66 2.48
C ALA A 175 -49.98 18.71 1.91
N GLN A 176 -50.22 18.12 0.73
CA GLN A 176 -51.56 17.99 0.15
C GLN A 176 -52.49 17.12 1.01
N LYS A 177 -52.00 16.01 1.59
CA LYS A 177 -52.78 15.16 2.51
C LYS A 177 -53.13 15.87 3.83
N CYS A 178 -52.28 16.77 4.31
CA CYS A 178 -52.55 17.57 5.51
C CYS A 178 -53.55 18.71 5.23
N ASP A 179 -53.50 19.35 4.06
CA ASP A 179 -54.46 20.37 3.67
C ASP A 179 -55.86 19.80 3.40
N ASP A 180 -55.98 18.59 2.82
CA ASP A 180 -57.27 17.91 2.64
C ASP A 180 -57.91 17.49 3.98
N LYS A 181 -57.10 17.12 4.98
CA LYS A 181 -57.58 16.85 6.35
C LYS A 181 -57.99 18.14 7.09
N MET A 182 -57.34 19.26 6.82
CA MET A 182 -57.65 20.54 7.48
C MET A 182 -58.84 21.28 6.82
N ASN A 183 -59.12 21.02 5.54
CA ASN A 183 -60.31 21.53 4.84
C ASN A 183 -61.61 20.80 5.25
N ASN A 184 -61.53 19.53 5.66
CA ASN A 184 -62.67 18.77 6.19
C ASN A 184 -63.05 19.11 7.65
N ALA A 185 -62.27 19.96 8.33
CA ALA A 185 -62.47 20.27 9.76
C ALA A 185 -62.88 21.74 10.05
N LYS A 186 -63.25 22.54 9.03
CA LYS A 186 -63.66 23.94 9.23
C LYS A 186 -65.02 24.23 8.63
N MET A 187 -66.06 24.05 9.46
CA MET A 187 -67.32 24.77 9.34
C MET A 187 -67.26 25.98 10.29
N ASN A 188 -67.55 27.16 9.75
CA ASN A 188 -67.77 28.48 10.37
C ASN A 188 -66.59 29.49 10.53
N TYR A 189 -66.79 30.65 9.88
CA TYR A 189 -66.18 32.00 10.01
C TYR A 189 -64.94 32.39 9.14
N PRO A 190 -64.77 33.70 8.79
CA PRO A 190 -64.60 34.12 7.40
C PRO A 190 -63.15 34.36 6.94
N LYS A 191 -62.97 34.21 5.62
CA LYS A 191 -61.76 34.43 4.82
C LYS A 191 -61.48 35.92 4.63
N LYS A 192 -60.33 36.39 5.12
CA LYS A 192 -59.43 37.43 4.54
C LYS A 192 -58.37 37.73 5.61
N ILE A 193 -57.09 37.79 5.23
CA ILE A 193 -55.85 38.04 6.04
C ILE A 193 -54.84 36.86 6.06
N ASN A 194 -55.19 35.64 5.63
CA ASN A 194 -54.22 34.51 5.71
C ASN A 194 -53.34 34.26 4.48
N ASN A 195 -53.51 34.97 3.37
CA ASN A 195 -52.79 34.68 2.12
C ASN A 195 -51.51 35.50 1.89
N GLN A 196 -51.28 36.58 2.63
CA GLN A 196 -50.07 37.42 2.46
C GLN A 196 -48.94 37.07 3.44
N ILE A 197 -49.24 36.42 4.57
CA ILE A 197 -48.23 36.03 5.57
C ILE A 197 -47.58 34.68 5.18
N ARG A 198 -48.37 33.71 4.68
CA ARG A 198 -47.86 32.39 4.28
C ARG A 198 -46.91 32.43 3.08
N THR A 199 -47.13 33.32 2.11
CA THR A 199 -46.24 33.43 0.94
C THR A 199 -44.88 34.01 1.31
N ASN A 200 -44.82 34.97 2.24
CA ASN A 200 -43.57 35.60 2.64
C ASN A 200 -42.68 34.70 3.52
N GLU A 201 -43.26 33.78 4.30
CA GLU A 201 -42.50 32.78 5.07
C GLU A 201 -41.93 31.66 4.18
N HIS A 202 -42.71 31.17 3.21
CA HIS A 202 -42.23 30.16 2.25
C HIS A 202 -41.11 30.71 1.33
N ILE A 203 -41.19 31.99 0.92
CA ILE A 203 -40.14 32.64 0.12
C ILE A 203 -38.84 32.80 0.94
N LYS A 204 -38.92 33.27 2.19
CA LYS A 204 -37.74 33.38 3.07
C LYS A 204 -37.07 32.05 3.38
N ILE A 205 -37.84 30.97 3.56
CA ILE A 205 -37.28 29.63 3.83
C ILE A 205 -36.56 29.08 2.59
N ASN A 206 -37.05 29.37 1.39
CA ASN A 206 -36.40 28.97 0.15
C ASN A 206 -35.10 29.74 -0.11
N ASP A 207 -35.06 31.04 0.21
CA ASP A 207 -33.85 31.86 0.09
C ASP A 207 -32.76 31.45 1.10
N ILE A 208 -33.16 31.09 2.33
CA ILE A 208 -32.25 30.57 3.38
C ILE A 208 -31.76 29.15 3.03
N LYS A 209 -32.60 28.33 2.40
CA LYS A 209 -32.19 27.01 1.89
C LYS A 209 -31.27 27.12 0.68
N GLN A 210 -31.52 28.02 -0.27
CA GLN A 210 -30.62 28.25 -1.41
C GLN A 210 -29.25 28.80 -0.99
N THR A 211 -29.19 29.68 0.01
CA THR A 211 -27.91 30.17 0.56
C THR A 211 -27.15 29.11 1.35
N ASN A 212 -27.84 28.19 2.04
CA ASN A 212 -27.21 27.04 2.68
C ASN A 212 -26.79 25.96 1.68
N ILE A 213 -27.56 25.75 0.59
CA ILE A 213 -27.19 24.86 -0.52
C ILE A 213 -26.00 25.45 -1.31
N GLN A 214 -25.90 26.78 -1.48
CA GLN A 214 -24.72 27.44 -2.05
C GLN A 214 -23.49 27.37 -1.13
N LYS A 215 -23.67 27.44 0.19
CA LYS A 215 -22.57 27.21 1.15
C LYS A 215 -22.11 25.76 1.16
N GLN A 216 -23.04 24.81 1.08
CA GLN A 216 -22.72 23.38 1.07
C GLN A 216 -22.20 22.91 -0.29
N SER A 217 -22.62 23.52 -1.41
CA SER A 217 -22.02 23.32 -2.73
C SER A 217 -20.63 23.95 -2.82
N SER A 218 -20.33 24.99 -2.03
CA SER A 218 -18.99 25.55 -1.95
C SER A 218 -17.97 24.67 -1.19
N GLU A 219 -18.44 23.81 -0.27
CA GLU A 219 -17.59 22.81 0.40
C GLU A 219 -17.33 21.58 -0.47
N ILE A 220 -18.14 21.36 -1.51
CA ILE A 220 -18.07 20.23 -2.45
C ILE A 220 -17.64 20.72 -3.85
N ASN A 221 -17.18 21.97 -3.99
CA ASN A 221 -16.50 22.46 -5.18
C ASN A 221 -15.14 21.76 -5.31
N GLU A 222 -15.18 20.51 -5.78
CA GLU A 222 -14.29 19.91 -6.76
C GLU A 222 -12.85 20.43 -6.67
N PHE A 223 -12.08 19.88 -5.72
CA PHE A 223 -10.70 20.26 -5.41
C PHE A 223 -10.53 21.79 -5.22
N ALA A 224 -10.65 22.28 -3.99
CA ALA A 224 -9.80 23.40 -3.59
C ALA A 224 -8.36 22.97 -3.93
N ASN A 225 -7.88 23.48 -5.07
CA ASN A 225 -6.59 23.36 -5.75
C ASN A 225 -5.64 22.32 -5.12
N ALA A 226 -4.99 21.40 -5.85
CA ALA A 226 -4.01 20.48 -5.22
C ALA A 226 -3.05 21.22 -4.26
N LYS A 227 -2.70 22.48 -4.61
CA LYS A 227 -2.06 23.47 -3.75
C LYS A 227 -2.74 23.72 -2.39
N ASP A 228 -4.05 23.97 -2.34
CA ASP A 228 -4.83 24.18 -1.12
C ASP A 228 -4.98 22.90 -0.29
N THR A 229 -5.03 21.72 -0.92
CA THR A 229 -4.96 20.43 -0.21
C THR A 229 -3.60 20.27 0.48
N TYR A 230 -2.49 20.51 -0.23
CA TYR A 230 -1.15 20.49 0.36
C TYR A 230 -0.94 21.58 1.41
N LYS A 231 -1.56 22.76 1.22
CA LYS A 231 -1.54 23.85 2.21
C LYS A 231 -2.27 23.45 3.48
N THR A 232 -3.45 22.85 3.34
CA THR A 232 -4.24 22.33 4.49
C THR A 232 -3.46 21.25 5.23
N LEU A 233 -2.84 20.31 4.51
CA LEU A 233 -1.96 19.29 5.11
C LEU A 233 -0.79 19.93 5.88
N TYR A 234 -0.15 20.94 5.28
CA TYR A 234 0.94 21.65 5.93
C TYR A 234 0.46 22.29 7.23
N GLU A 235 -0.68 22.99 7.22
CA GLU A 235 -1.28 23.60 8.41
C GLU A 235 -1.63 22.56 9.49
N LEU A 236 -2.19 21.41 9.10
CA LEU A 236 -2.50 20.29 10.00
C LEU A 236 -1.25 19.76 10.71
N LEU A 237 -0.13 19.63 10.00
CA LEU A 237 1.14 19.14 10.56
C LEU A 237 1.62 19.99 11.76
N PHE A 238 1.30 21.28 11.78
CA PHE A 238 1.72 22.19 12.84
C PHE A 238 0.76 22.26 14.03
N LEU A 239 -0.42 21.63 13.95
CA LEU A 239 -1.35 21.56 15.07
C LEU A 239 -0.71 20.82 16.26
N PRO A 240 -0.89 21.29 17.51
CA PRO A 240 -0.27 20.69 18.68
C PRO A 240 -0.53 19.18 18.84
N PRO A 241 -1.76 18.65 18.64
CA PRO A 241 -2.00 17.21 18.71
C PRO A 241 -1.21 16.42 17.66
N MET A 242 -1.11 16.92 16.43
CA MET A 242 -0.37 16.24 15.35
C MET A 242 1.12 16.15 15.65
N LYS A 243 1.72 17.19 16.24
CA LYS A 243 3.13 17.14 16.68
C LYS A 243 3.38 16.04 17.70
N ILE A 244 2.46 15.85 18.65
CA ILE A 244 2.54 14.79 19.65
C ILE A 244 2.48 13.42 18.97
N PHE A 245 1.54 13.20 18.05
CA PHE A 245 1.43 11.95 17.30
C PHE A 245 2.67 11.66 16.45
N ILE A 246 3.21 12.65 15.73
CA ILE A 246 4.42 12.50 14.92
C ILE A 246 5.60 12.07 15.79
N ILE A 247 5.83 12.77 16.91
CA ILE A 247 6.93 12.45 17.83
C ILE A 247 6.73 11.05 18.44
N LEU A 248 5.51 10.74 18.87
CA LEU A 248 5.16 9.44 19.44
C LEU A 248 5.43 8.30 18.45
N PHE A 249 4.94 8.40 17.20
CA PHE A 249 5.15 7.38 16.18
C PHE A 249 6.63 7.25 15.77
N LEU A 250 7.38 8.35 15.75
CA LEU A 250 8.81 8.33 15.42
C LEU A 250 9.63 7.65 16.52
N ILE A 251 9.37 7.98 17.79
CA ILE A 251 10.01 7.33 18.94
C ILE A 251 9.66 5.84 18.98
N ASN A 252 8.39 5.48 18.73
CA ASN A 252 7.93 4.10 18.73
C ASN A 252 8.61 3.23 17.66
N ARG A 253 9.12 3.84 16.57
CA ARG A 253 9.77 3.10 15.47
C ARG A 253 11.24 2.80 15.71
N LEU A 254 11.94 3.60 16.51
CA LEU A 254 13.39 3.50 16.73
C LEU A 254 13.86 2.16 17.33
N PRO A 255 13.20 1.58 18.36
CA PRO A 255 13.69 0.36 19.02
C PRO A 255 13.75 -0.85 18.07
N PHE A 256 12.80 -0.94 17.15
CA PHE A 256 12.63 -2.11 16.29
C PHE A 256 13.51 -2.05 15.03
N ALA A 257 13.82 -0.85 14.53
CA ALA A 257 14.60 -0.67 13.31
C ALA A 257 15.99 -1.33 13.38
N SER A 258 16.64 -1.28 14.55
CA SER A 258 17.97 -1.87 14.77
C SER A 258 17.95 -3.40 14.73
N VAL A 259 16.92 -4.01 15.29
CA VAL A 259 16.81 -5.48 15.38
C VAL A 259 16.40 -6.07 14.03
N GLU A 260 15.40 -5.51 13.35
CA GLU A 260 14.89 -6.04 12.08
C GLU A 260 15.95 -5.99 10.97
N VAL A 261 16.55 -4.82 10.77
CA VAL A 261 17.57 -4.65 9.73
C VAL A 261 18.89 -5.29 10.15
N GLY A 262 19.29 -5.10 11.42
CA GLY A 262 20.56 -5.60 11.94
C GLY A 262 20.63 -7.12 12.03
N THR A 263 19.53 -7.80 12.34
CA THR A 263 19.49 -9.28 12.43
C THR A 263 19.75 -9.92 11.07
N ASN A 264 19.10 -9.43 10.01
CA ASN A 264 19.30 -9.95 8.64
C ASN A 264 20.76 -9.83 8.20
N PHE A 265 21.39 -8.66 8.39
CA PHE A 265 22.81 -8.49 8.05
C PHE A 265 23.74 -9.33 8.91
N LYS A 266 23.46 -9.46 10.22
CA LYS A 266 24.29 -10.28 11.12
C LYS A 266 24.14 -11.77 10.82
N MET A 267 22.97 -12.25 10.41
CA MET A 267 22.76 -13.64 9.97
C MET A 267 23.55 -13.96 8.70
N LEU A 268 23.55 -13.05 7.72
CA LEU A 268 24.39 -13.17 6.52
C LEU A 268 25.89 -13.25 6.87
N LYS A 269 26.36 -12.38 7.78
CA LYS A 269 27.75 -12.42 8.27
C LYS A 269 28.11 -13.71 9.02
N ARG A 270 27.12 -14.41 9.59
CA ARG A 270 27.31 -15.67 10.34
C ARG A 270 27.25 -16.92 9.46
N GLY A 271 27.06 -16.78 8.15
CA GLY A 271 27.24 -17.86 7.18
C GLY A 271 25.99 -18.25 6.40
N ILE A 272 24.80 -17.72 6.74
CA ILE A 272 23.61 -17.90 5.89
C ILE A 272 23.88 -17.25 4.53
N THR A 273 23.66 -17.99 3.46
CA THR A 273 23.81 -17.43 2.11
C THR A 273 22.60 -16.56 1.75
N LYS A 274 22.79 -15.60 0.85
CA LYS A 274 21.67 -14.79 0.32
C LYS A 274 20.58 -15.65 -0.33
N GLU A 275 20.98 -16.79 -0.89
CA GLU A 275 20.08 -17.75 -1.53
C GLU A 275 19.23 -18.51 -0.51
N GLU A 276 19.82 -18.92 0.61
CA GLU A 276 19.08 -19.52 1.73
C GLU A 276 18.05 -18.52 2.30
N PHE A 277 18.41 -17.24 2.38
CA PHE A 277 17.48 -16.19 2.81
C PHE A 277 16.35 -15.96 1.79
N ALA A 278 16.65 -16.08 0.50
CA ALA A 278 15.70 -15.87 -0.58
C ALA A 278 14.53 -16.86 -0.56
N ILE A 279 14.74 -18.08 -0.04
CA ILE A 279 13.73 -19.15 0.02
C ILE A 279 12.54 -18.74 0.90
N PHE A 280 12.77 -17.92 1.92
CA PHE A 280 11.71 -17.47 2.82
C PHE A 280 10.77 -16.46 2.17
N ASN A 281 11.25 -15.64 1.22
CA ASN A 281 10.46 -14.57 0.62
C ASN A 281 9.19 -15.09 -0.10
N PRO A 282 9.24 -16.11 -1.00
CA PRO A 282 8.05 -16.72 -1.58
C PRO A 282 7.03 -17.24 -0.57
N LEU A 283 7.48 -17.84 0.53
CA LEU A 283 6.59 -18.39 1.57
C LEU A 283 5.95 -17.29 2.43
N TYR A 284 6.64 -16.16 2.54
CA TYR A 284 6.20 -15.01 3.31
C TYR A 284 5.16 -14.16 2.56
N ILE A 285 5.23 -14.11 1.22
CA ILE A 285 4.35 -13.27 0.39
C ILE A 285 2.86 -13.49 0.64
N PRO A 286 2.31 -14.72 0.60
CA PRO A 286 0.88 -14.94 0.84
C PRO A 286 0.47 -14.46 2.24
N VAL A 287 1.33 -14.67 3.24
CA VAL A 287 1.10 -14.19 4.61
C VAL A 287 0.98 -12.67 4.60
N SER A 288 1.95 -11.96 4.02
CA SER A 288 2.00 -10.49 3.96
C SER A 288 0.81 -9.82 3.26
N ILE A 289 0.14 -10.55 2.38
CA ILE A 289 -1.05 -10.07 1.65
C ILE A 289 -2.31 -10.38 2.47
N ILE A 290 -2.37 -11.56 3.11
CA ILE A 290 -3.56 -12.01 3.84
C ILE A 290 -3.65 -11.33 5.22
N SER A 291 -2.53 -11.11 5.92
CA SER A 291 -2.54 -10.55 7.28
C SER A 291 -3.18 -9.17 7.37
N PRO A 292 -2.83 -8.16 6.53
CA PRO A 292 -3.47 -6.85 6.62
C PRO A 292 -4.97 -6.91 6.33
N ALA A 293 -5.39 -7.77 5.40
CA ALA A 293 -6.81 -7.94 5.05
C ALA A 293 -7.64 -8.53 6.21
N ILE A 294 -7.08 -9.50 6.94
CA ILE A 294 -7.72 -10.06 8.13
C ILE A 294 -7.76 -9.01 9.24
N ILE A 295 -6.64 -8.34 9.50
CA ILE A 295 -6.50 -7.34 10.56
C ILE A 295 -7.43 -6.15 10.31
N GLY A 296 -7.55 -5.68 9.07
CA GLY A 296 -8.47 -4.61 8.70
C GLY A 296 -9.94 -4.95 9.03
N LYS A 297 -10.37 -6.20 8.75
CA LYS A 297 -11.71 -6.67 9.14
C LYS A 297 -11.92 -6.74 10.66
N ILE A 298 -10.86 -7.05 11.42
CA ILE A 298 -10.92 -7.10 12.88
C ILE A 298 -11.02 -5.68 13.46
N ILE A 299 -10.22 -4.74 12.95
CA ILE A 299 -10.21 -3.34 13.44
C ILE A 299 -11.55 -2.65 13.21
N GLN A 300 -12.29 -2.98 12.15
CA GLN A 300 -13.64 -2.43 11.94
C GLN A 300 -14.61 -2.69 13.12
N LYS A 301 -14.36 -3.73 13.92
CA LYS A 301 -15.19 -4.13 15.07
C LYS A 301 -14.62 -3.68 16.42
N LEU A 302 -13.36 -3.27 16.48
CA LEU A 302 -12.63 -2.92 17.71
C LEU A 302 -12.19 -1.46 17.68
N LYS A 303 -11.69 -0.95 18.82
CA LYS A 303 -11.06 0.37 18.84
C LYS A 303 -9.67 0.29 18.19
N PRO A 304 -9.36 1.09 17.15
CA PRO A 304 -8.07 1.01 16.46
C PRO A 304 -6.85 1.19 17.38
N LEU A 305 -6.97 2.06 18.39
CA LEU A 305 -5.90 2.34 19.35
C LEU A 305 -5.55 1.14 20.25
N ASP A 306 -6.55 0.37 20.66
CA ASP A 306 -6.32 -0.82 21.51
C ASP A 306 -5.58 -1.90 20.71
N VAL A 307 -5.95 -2.06 19.44
CA VAL A 307 -5.26 -2.98 18.51
C VAL A 307 -3.83 -2.51 18.26
N TYR A 308 -3.59 -1.21 18.08
CA TYR A 308 -2.24 -0.66 17.96
C TYR A 308 -1.38 -1.00 19.18
N TYR A 309 -1.89 -0.78 20.39
CA TYR A 309 -1.16 -1.08 21.63
C TYR A 309 -0.87 -2.58 21.76
N PHE A 310 -1.83 -3.43 21.45
CA PHE A 310 -1.63 -4.88 21.44
C PHE A 310 -0.54 -5.29 20.44
N GLY A 311 -0.54 -4.73 19.23
CA GLY A 311 0.50 -4.97 18.22
C GLY A 311 1.87 -4.50 18.66
N TYR A 312 1.94 -3.37 19.34
CA TYR A 312 3.17 -2.83 19.91
C TYR A 312 3.75 -3.78 20.98
N VAL A 313 2.91 -4.35 21.85
CA VAL A 313 3.33 -5.37 22.83
C VAL A 313 3.83 -6.64 22.13
N LEU A 314 3.10 -7.13 21.11
CA LEU A 314 3.53 -8.29 20.32
C LEU A 314 4.88 -8.07 19.63
N ARG A 315 5.18 -6.85 19.17
CA ARG A 315 6.48 -6.51 18.57
C ARG A 315 7.64 -6.66 19.54
N TYR A 316 7.47 -6.35 20.82
CA TYR A 316 8.56 -6.60 21.79
C TYR A 316 8.89 -8.09 21.88
N PHE A 317 7.86 -8.94 21.95
CA PHE A 317 8.06 -10.38 21.94
C PHE A 317 8.68 -10.88 20.63
N SER A 318 8.22 -10.37 19.47
CA SER A 318 8.78 -10.76 18.18
C SER A 318 10.25 -10.39 18.06
N ASN A 319 10.66 -9.22 18.58
CA ASN A 319 12.04 -8.76 18.54
C ASN A 319 12.95 -9.57 19.46
N ILE A 320 12.46 -10.02 20.62
CA ILE A 320 13.19 -10.96 21.48
C ILE A 320 13.42 -12.27 20.71
N ILE A 321 12.38 -12.82 20.07
CA ILE A 321 12.46 -14.05 19.27
C ILE A 321 13.48 -13.87 18.12
N LEU A 322 13.40 -12.78 17.36
CA LEU A 322 14.37 -12.47 16.30
C LEU A 322 15.81 -12.38 16.81
N SER A 323 16.03 -11.77 17.98
CA SER A 323 17.36 -11.68 18.58
C SER A 323 17.94 -13.06 18.89
N THR A 324 17.12 -14.03 19.30
CA THR A 324 17.57 -15.42 19.54
C THR A 324 18.05 -16.13 18.28
N LEU A 325 17.61 -15.71 17.08
CA LEU A 325 18.09 -16.32 15.83
C LEU A 325 19.60 -16.18 15.70
N LEU A 326 20.17 -15.05 16.11
CA LEU A 326 21.58 -14.78 15.97
C LEU A 326 22.47 -15.86 16.62
N PRO A 327 22.42 -16.11 17.94
CA PRO A 327 23.26 -17.14 18.57
C PRO A 327 22.99 -18.53 17.98
N ILE A 328 21.74 -18.85 17.62
CA ILE A 328 21.39 -20.13 16.98
C ILE A 328 22.05 -20.25 15.60
N THR A 329 22.02 -19.20 14.78
CA THR A 329 22.72 -19.15 13.48
C THR A 329 24.21 -19.43 13.68
N LYS A 330 24.84 -18.78 14.66
CA LYS A 330 26.27 -18.96 14.93
C LYS A 330 26.57 -20.42 15.28
N TYR A 331 25.75 -21.03 16.14
CA TYR A 331 25.89 -22.43 16.53
C TYR A 331 25.71 -23.39 15.34
N MET A 332 24.66 -23.21 14.55
CA MET A 332 24.34 -24.07 13.41
C MET A 332 25.43 -24.05 12.34
N TYR A 333 25.93 -22.85 11.98
CA TYR A 333 26.92 -22.71 10.91
C TYR A 333 28.35 -23.00 11.39
N SER A 334 28.66 -22.83 12.69
CA SER A 334 29.92 -23.30 13.26
C SER A 334 30.04 -24.83 13.26
N ASN A 335 28.90 -25.53 13.39
CA ASN A 335 28.83 -27.00 13.44
C ASN A 335 28.31 -27.62 12.13
N LYS A 336 28.47 -26.92 11.00
CA LYS A 336 27.87 -27.30 9.71
C LYS A 336 28.29 -28.69 9.20
N ILE A 337 29.50 -29.14 9.56
CA ILE A 337 30.06 -30.43 9.11
C ILE A 337 29.54 -31.61 9.93
N GLN A 338 29.21 -31.42 11.21
CA GLN A 338 28.75 -32.48 12.13
C GLN A 338 27.21 -32.58 12.22
N SER A 339 26.48 -31.55 11.79
CA SER A 339 25.04 -31.44 12.03
C SER A 339 24.22 -32.19 10.97
N THR A 340 23.33 -33.07 11.43
CA THR A 340 22.36 -33.78 10.59
C THR A 340 21.41 -32.82 9.86
N ASN A 341 21.07 -33.12 8.59
CA ASN A 341 20.12 -32.34 7.76
C ASN A 341 18.79 -31.99 8.47
N MET A 342 18.30 -32.86 9.36
CA MET A 342 17.10 -32.61 10.17
C MET A 342 17.20 -31.36 11.07
N LYS A 343 18.37 -31.09 11.65
CA LYS A 343 18.58 -29.90 12.51
C LYS A 343 18.49 -28.60 11.71
N PHE A 344 18.98 -28.62 10.46
CA PHE A 344 18.85 -27.48 9.54
C PHE A 344 17.39 -27.23 9.14
N TYR A 345 16.60 -28.29 8.93
CA TYR A 345 15.17 -28.14 8.64
C TYR A 345 14.42 -27.47 9.80
N PHE A 346 14.61 -27.94 11.04
CA PHE A 346 14.00 -27.30 12.21
C PHE A 346 14.44 -25.84 12.38
N TYR A 347 15.72 -25.57 12.13
CA TYR A 347 16.24 -24.20 12.17
C TYR A 347 15.60 -23.29 11.11
N TYR A 348 15.45 -23.76 9.86
CA TYR A 348 14.77 -23.00 8.81
C TYR A 348 13.28 -22.80 9.11
N MET A 349 12.59 -23.80 9.66
CA MET A 349 11.20 -23.63 10.11
C MET A 349 11.10 -22.61 11.25
N TYR A 350 12.09 -22.57 12.16
CA TYR A 350 12.14 -21.57 13.21
C TYR A 350 12.35 -20.15 12.66
N ILE A 351 13.27 -19.96 11.70
CA ILE A 351 13.42 -18.67 10.99
C ILE A 351 12.09 -18.24 10.39
N TYR A 352 11.44 -19.15 9.65
CA TYR A 352 10.18 -18.85 8.98
C TYR A 352 9.09 -18.42 9.97
N MET A 353 8.88 -19.18 11.04
CA MET A 353 7.87 -18.84 12.06
C MET A 353 8.19 -17.53 12.78
N ALA A 354 9.46 -17.28 13.10
CA ALA A 354 9.88 -16.02 13.71
C ALA A 354 9.61 -14.82 12.79
N GLN A 355 9.88 -14.96 11.49
CA GLN A 355 9.60 -13.92 10.49
C GLN A 355 8.10 -13.67 10.30
N VAL A 356 7.31 -14.74 10.18
CA VAL A 356 5.85 -14.65 10.07
C VAL A 356 5.25 -13.94 11.29
N PHE A 357 5.67 -14.32 12.50
CA PHE A 357 5.18 -13.70 13.73
C PHE A 357 5.58 -12.22 13.82
N ASN A 358 6.82 -11.88 13.46
CA ASN A 358 7.26 -10.49 13.43
C ASN A 358 6.45 -9.65 12.46
N HIS A 359 6.23 -10.16 11.26
CA HIS A 359 5.47 -9.45 10.24
C HIS A 359 4.00 -9.29 10.59
N PHE A 360 3.37 -10.31 11.16
CA PHE A 360 2.02 -10.17 11.71
C PHE A 360 1.95 -9.05 12.75
N SER A 361 2.95 -8.95 13.63
CA SER A 361 3.03 -7.89 14.64
C SER A 361 3.22 -6.50 14.02
N ILE A 362 3.98 -6.41 12.92
CA ILE A 362 4.14 -5.17 12.14
C ILE A 362 2.81 -4.78 11.53
N ASP A 363 2.13 -5.69 10.83
CA ASP A 363 0.86 -5.42 10.15
C ASP A 363 -0.22 -4.97 11.14
N LEU A 364 -0.25 -5.57 12.33
CA LEU A 364 -1.21 -5.19 13.37
C LEU A 364 -1.01 -3.73 13.81
N MET A 365 0.25 -3.31 13.92
CA MET A 365 0.60 -1.93 14.28
C MET A 365 0.36 -0.96 13.11
N THR A 366 0.76 -1.31 11.89
CA THR A 366 0.69 -0.42 10.73
C THR A 366 -0.75 -0.20 10.29
N VAL A 367 -1.56 -1.26 10.17
CA VAL A 367 -2.97 -1.15 9.79
C VAL A 367 -3.74 -0.33 10.82
N SER A 368 -3.49 -0.55 12.10
CA SER A 368 -4.11 0.28 13.15
C SER A 368 -3.64 1.74 13.09
N SER A 369 -2.35 2.00 12.87
CA SER A 369 -1.84 3.39 12.82
C SER A 369 -2.32 4.21 11.64
N VAL A 370 -2.69 3.57 10.52
CA VAL A 370 -3.25 4.28 9.36
C VAL A 370 -4.74 4.59 9.57
N ILE A 371 -5.40 3.86 10.46
CA ILE A 371 -6.82 4.07 10.79
C ILE A 371 -7.01 5.10 11.93
N ILE A 372 -6.05 5.19 12.86
CA ILE A 372 -6.00 6.19 13.94
C ILE A 372 -5.66 7.55 13.35
#